data_AF-A0A9E0XH28-F1
#
_entry.id   AF-A0A9E0XH28-F1
#
_cell.length_a   1.000
_cell.length_b   1.000
_cell.length_c   1.000
_cell.angle_alpha   90.00
_cell.angle_beta   90.00
_cell.angle_gamma   90.00
#
_symmetry.space_group_name_H-M   'P 1'
#
loop_
_entity.id
_entity.type
_entity.pdbx_description
1 polymer ?
#
loop_
_entity_poly.entity_id
_entity_poly.type
_entity_poly.pdbx_seq_one_letter_code
_entity_poly.pdbx_strand_id
1 'polypeptide(L)'
;MLQDDELKEMVHENAKAISEIVAKEEGSQNKFYSVEFRQKQIQEQIVNHVEIVQKKMYEGLKSCILSLDECSDLPMDINELMQELQTCLSSVDSIEKLSKLGDSFLSQISWKSQLRISDKCMDTLFRGATHLFDKKDYESAEKAFFALCCFDSTQFAYWVGLAHSYFHEAKYEEAINAYGTASALDPEDSWPHIWAANAFEEEKDFDRARMAIDRALELEKAKTAKNLELIQSLEERVQRVKMH
;
A
#
# COMPACT_ATOMS: atom_id res chain seq x y z
N MET A 1 -20.08 -0.40 16.04
CA MET A 1 -20.51 -1.47 15.10
C MET A 1 -21.01 -0.75 13.86
N LEU A 2 -20.08 -0.37 12.96
CA LEU A 2 -20.42 0.35 11.73
C LEU A 2 -21.24 -0.59 10.85
N GLN A 3 -22.39 -0.13 10.37
CA GLN A 3 -23.31 -0.97 9.61
C GLN A 3 -22.96 -0.91 8.13
N ASP A 4 -22.91 -2.10 7.52
CA ASP A 4 -22.44 -2.39 6.16
C ASP A 4 -23.21 -1.64 5.04
N ASP A 5 -24.28 -0.91 5.39
CA ASP A 5 -25.13 -0.17 4.46
C ASP A 5 -24.74 1.31 4.34
N GLU A 6 -24.27 1.96 5.42
CA GLU A 6 -23.74 3.34 5.37
C GLU A 6 -22.49 3.42 4.48
N LEU A 7 -21.66 2.37 4.54
CA LEU A 7 -20.45 2.25 3.73
C LEU A 7 -20.78 2.21 2.23
N LYS A 8 -21.76 1.40 1.81
CA LYS A 8 -22.18 1.26 0.41
C LYS A 8 -22.73 2.57 -0.17
N GLU A 9 -23.48 3.32 0.63
CA GLU A 9 -24.02 4.63 0.23
C GLU A 9 -22.87 5.62 -0.04
N MET A 10 -21.91 5.73 0.89
CA MET A 10 -20.72 6.58 0.75
C MET A 10 -19.84 6.19 -0.46
N VAL A 11 -19.73 4.90 -0.79
CA VAL A 11 -18.97 4.46 -1.97
C VAL A 11 -19.69 4.78 -3.28
N HIS A 12 -21.00 4.55 -3.34
CA HIS A 12 -21.81 4.86 -4.52
C HIS A 12 -21.67 6.34 -4.93
N GLU A 13 -21.64 7.22 -3.94
CA GLU A 13 -21.50 8.67 -4.14
C GLU A 13 -20.08 9.07 -4.62
N ASN A 14 -19.01 8.49 -4.07
CA ASN A 14 -17.64 8.76 -4.51
C ASN A 14 -17.40 8.42 -5.98
N ALA A 15 -17.89 7.24 -6.40
CA ALA A 15 -17.75 6.79 -7.77
C ALA A 15 -18.43 7.71 -8.78
N LYS A 16 -19.56 8.32 -8.38
CA LYS A 16 -20.28 9.30 -9.18
C LYS A 16 -19.44 10.56 -9.38
N ALA A 17 -18.87 11.13 -8.32
CA ALA A 17 -18.05 12.34 -8.38
C ALA A 17 -16.83 12.17 -9.31
N ILE A 18 -16.11 11.05 -9.22
CA ILE A 18 -14.97 10.74 -10.10
C ILE A 18 -15.42 10.64 -11.57
N SER A 19 -16.57 10.00 -11.83
CA SER A 19 -17.11 9.88 -13.21
C SER A 19 -17.47 11.25 -13.83
N GLU A 20 -17.92 12.21 -13.03
CA GLU A 20 -18.24 13.58 -13.47
C GLU A 20 -16.98 14.43 -13.74
N ILE A 21 -15.83 14.06 -13.16
CA ILE A 21 -14.52 14.67 -13.45
C ILE A 21 -13.98 14.11 -14.77
N VAL A 22 -13.91 12.78 -14.91
CA VAL A 22 -13.44 12.11 -16.15
C VAL A 22 -14.27 12.55 -17.37
N ALA A 23 -15.58 12.72 -17.21
CA ALA A 23 -16.48 13.20 -18.27
C ALA A 23 -16.19 14.64 -18.76
N LYS A 24 -15.44 15.46 -18.00
CA LYS A 24 -14.99 16.80 -18.43
C LYS A 24 -13.71 16.77 -19.25
N GLU A 25 -12.93 15.68 -19.15
CA GLU A 25 -11.60 15.58 -19.78
C GLU A 25 -11.65 14.84 -21.14
N GLU A 26 -12.50 13.82 -21.29
CA GLU A 26 -12.59 13.02 -22.53
C GLU A 26 -13.41 13.67 -23.67
N GLY A 27 -13.05 14.90 -24.02
CA GLY A 27 -13.66 15.67 -25.10
C GLY A 27 -13.18 15.35 -26.52
N SER A 28 -12.91 14.08 -26.92
CA SER A 28 -12.83 13.67 -28.35
C SER A 28 -12.65 12.16 -28.63
N GLN A 29 -13.65 11.57 -29.32
CA GLN A 29 -13.58 10.42 -30.27
C GLN A 29 -12.80 9.15 -29.87
N ASN A 30 -13.38 7.94 -29.92
CA ASN A 30 -13.73 7.24 -31.16
C ASN A 30 -14.37 5.85 -30.87
N LYS A 31 -15.14 5.25 -31.79
CA LYS A 31 -15.82 3.92 -31.65
C LYS A 31 -16.73 3.76 -30.42
N PHE A 32 -17.29 4.90 -30.02
CA PHE A 32 -18.21 5.09 -28.91
C PHE A 32 -19.37 4.06 -28.76
N TYR A 33 -19.51 3.24 -27.69
CA TYR A 33 -20.84 2.97 -27.11
C TYR A 33 -21.46 4.29 -26.63
N SER A 34 -22.75 4.34 -26.22
CA SER A 34 -23.31 5.57 -25.67
C SER A 34 -22.51 6.03 -24.43
N VAL A 35 -22.34 7.35 -24.32
CA VAL A 35 -21.57 7.98 -23.23
C VAL A 35 -22.15 7.55 -21.88
N GLU A 36 -23.47 7.59 -21.75
CA GLU A 36 -24.24 7.13 -20.59
C GLU A 36 -23.95 5.66 -20.21
N PHE A 37 -23.86 4.75 -21.20
CA PHE A 37 -23.58 3.34 -20.93
C PHE A 37 -22.16 3.13 -20.40
N ARG A 38 -21.17 3.87 -20.93
CA ARG A 38 -19.81 3.84 -20.36
C ARG A 38 -19.68 4.53 -19.03
N GLN A 39 -20.34 5.66 -18.83
CA GLN A 39 -20.39 6.34 -17.53
C GLN A 39 -20.91 5.37 -16.47
N LYS A 40 -22.01 4.64 -16.75
CA LYS A 40 -22.55 3.63 -15.84
C LYS A 40 -21.56 2.49 -15.55
N GLN A 41 -20.89 1.95 -16.57
CA GLN A 41 -19.90 0.88 -16.39
C GLN A 41 -18.65 1.34 -15.63
N ILE A 42 -18.15 2.55 -15.90
CA ILE A 42 -17.03 3.16 -15.17
C ILE A 42 -17.44 3.43 -13.72
N GLN A 43 -18.63 3.95 -13.49
CA GLN A 43 -19.18 4.16 -12.14
C GLN A 43 -19.28 2.83 -11.38
N GLU A 44 -19.85 1.78 -11.98
CA GLU A 44 -19.93 0.44 -11.38
C GLU A 44 -18.54 -0.13 -11.03
N GLN A 45 -17.53 0.07 -11.88
CA GLN A 45 -16.16 -0.33 -11.60
C GLN A 45 -15.52 0.45 -10.45
N ILE A 46 -15.72 1.77 -10.40
CA ILE A 46 -15.17 2.60 -9.31
C ILE A 46 -15.86 2.27 -7.98
N VAL A 47 -17.19 2.06 -7.95
CA VAL A 47 -17.91 1.61 -6.75
C VAL A 47 -17.27 0.33 -6.21
N ASN A 48 -17.18 -0.70 -7.05
CA ASN A 48 -16.64 -1.99 -6.64
C ASN A 48 -15.17 -1.87 -6.15
N HIS A 49 -14.34 -1.07 -6.82
CA HIS A 49 -12.95 -0.88 -6.39
C HIS A 49 -12.84 -0.17 -5.03
N VAL A 50 -13.63 0.87 -4.79
CA VAL A 50 -13.62 1.60 -3.52
C VAL A 50 -14.21 0.74 -2.38
N GLU A 51 -15.25 -0.05 -2.63
CA GLU A 51 -15.78 -1.03 -1.65
C GLU A 51 -14.71 -2.06 -1.25
N ILE A 52 -13.96 -2.60 -2.23
CA ILE A 52 -12.84 -3.53 -1.99
C ILE A 52 -11.75 -2.87 -1.15
N VAL A 53 -11.33 -1.64 -1.50
CA VAL A 53 -10.29 -0.89 -0.77
C VAL A 53 -10.71 -0.60 0.67
N GLN A 54 -11.93 -0.10 0.89
CA GLN A 54 -12.44 0.19 2.23
C GLN A 54 -12.59 -1.06 3.08
N LYS A 55 -13.13 -2.15 2.51
CA LYS A 55 -13.23 -3.44 3.19
C LYS A 55 -11.85 -3.97 3.60
N LYS A 56 -10.87 -3.92 2.69
CA LYS A 56 -9.47 -4.33 2.96
C LYS A 56 -8.85 -3.53 4.09
N MET A 57 -9.04 -2.21 4.08
CA MET A 57 -8.58 -1.29 5.12
C MET A 57 -9.23 -1.57 6.49
N TYR A 58 -10.55 -1.83 6.51
CA TYR A 58 -11.28 -2.17 7.73
C TYR A 58 -10.85 -3.52 8.32
N GLU A 59 -10.71 -4.55 7.48
CA GLU A 59 -10.18 -5.86 7.90
C GLU A 59 -8.76 -5.74 8.44
N GLY A 60 -7.89 -4.97 7.77
CA GLY A 60 -6.52 -4.72 8.21
C GLY A 60 -6.43 -4.03 9.57
N LEU A 61 -7.19 -2.95 9.76
CA LEU A 61 -7.32 -2.27 11.05
C LEU A 61 -7.81 -3.24 12.13
N LYS A 62 -8.86 -4.01 11.85
CA LYS A 62 -9.43 -4.97 12.81
C LYS A 62 -8.42 -6.04 13.22
N SER A 63 -7.74 -6.68 12.28
CA SER A 63 -6.70 -7.69 12.60
C SER A 63 -5.52 -7.06 13.36
N CYS A 64 -5.10 -5.85 12.97
CA CYS A 64 -4.05 -5.10 13.65
C CYS A 64 -4.42 -4.76 15.11
N ILE A 65 -5.67 -4.41 15.38
CA ILE A 65 -6.13 -4.09 16.74
C ILE A 65 -6.20 -5.35 17.60
N LEU A 66 -6.65 -6.48 17.04
CA LEU A 66 -6.66 -7.77 17.73
C LEU A 66 -5.24 -8.31 18.01
N SER A 67 -4.27 -8.02 17.14
CA SER A 67 -2.88 -8.48 17.32
C SER A 67 -2.15 -7.71 18.43
N LEU A 68 -2.58 -6.47 18.74
CA LEU A 68 -1.99 -5.63 19.78
C LEU A 68 -2.25 -6.12 21.21
N ASP A 69 -3.29 -6.92 21.46
CA ASP A 69 -3.56 -7.55 22.77
C ASP A 69 -2.41 -8.48 23.22
N GLU A 70 -1.58 -8.97 22.29
CA GLU A 70 -0.42 -9.80 22.58
C GLU A 70 0.90 -9.01 22.72
N CYS A 71 0.90 -7.70 22.45
CA CYS A 71 2.09 -6.86 22.45
C CYS A 71 2.32 -6.18 23.81
N SER A 72 3.57 -6.11 24.27
CA SER A 72 3.95 -5.29 25.42
C SER A 72 4.42 -3.88 25.00
N ASP A 73 4.40 -2.95 25.96
CA ASP A 73 4.99 -1.62 25.85
C ASP A 73 4.52 -0.81 24.63
N LEU A 74 3.21 -0.72 24.44
CA LEU A 74 2.58 0.02 23.34
C LEU A 74 2.77 1.55 23.48
N PRO A 75 2.98 2.29 22.36
CA PRO A 75 3.07 3.76 22.36
C PRO A 75 1.76 4.48 22.76
N MET A 76 0.62 3.79 22.62
CA MET A 76 -0.74 4.25 22.90
C MET A 76 -1.56 3.09 23.48
N ASP A 77 -2.50 3.37 24.38
CA ASP A 77 -3.43 2.36 24.88
C ASP A 77 -4.43 1.92 23.79
N ILE A 78 -4.86 0.66 23.78
CA ILE A 78 -5.76 0.14 22.74
C ILE A 78 -7.12 0.87 22.75
N ASN A 79 -7.62 1.33 23.91
CA ASN A 79 -8.86 2.10 23.99
C ASN A 79 -8.67 3.54 23.48
N GLU A 80 -7.51 4.15 23.76
CA GLU A 80 -7.14 5.48 23.22
C GLU A 80 -7.01 5.42 21.69
N LEU A 81 -6.34 4.39 21.16
CA LEU A 81 -6.23 4.09 19.73
C LEU A 81 -7.61 3.94 19.08
N MET A 82 -8.48 3.12 19.67
CA MET A 82 -9.85 2.90 19.18
C MET A 82 -10.67 4.19 19.18
N GLN A 83 -10.55 5.02 20.22
CA GLN A 83 -11.25 6.29 20.31
C GLN A 83 -10.73 7.33 19.30
N GLU A 84 -9.42 7.40 19.09
CA GLU A 84 -8.81 8.28 18.09
C GLU A 84 -9.26 7.87 16.68
N LEU A 85 -9.10 6.58 16.32
CA LEU A 85 -9.52 6.05 15.02
C LEU A 85 -11.02 6.24 14.78
N GLN A 86 -11.87 5.99 15.78
CA GLN A 86 -13.31 6.25 15.66
C GLN A 86 -13.60 7.74 15.42
N THR A 87 -12.90 8.64 16.10
CA THR A 87 -13.07 10.10 15.94
C THR A 87 -12.61 10.56 14.55
N CYS A 88 -11.43 10.12 14.10
CA CYS A 88 -10.87 10.45 12.80
C CYS A 88 -11.73 9.89 11.65
N LEU A 89 -12.13 8.62 11.71
CA LEU A 89 -12.91 7.99 10.65
C LEU A 89 -14.38 8.46 10.63
N SER A 90 -15.00 8.74 11.78
CA SER A 90 -16.35 9.35 11.80
C SER A 90 -16.37 10.79 11.28
N SER A 91 -15.21 11.48 11.22
CA SER A 91 -15.11 12.77 10.54
C SER A 91 -15.18 12.65 9.01
N VAL A 92 -15.02 11.45 8.46
CA VAL A 92 -15.16 11.12 7.03
C VAL A 92 -16.63 10.79 6.74
N ASP A 93 -17.49 11.79 6.92
CA ASP A 93 -18.96 11.72 6.89
C ASP A 93 -19.58 12.04 5.52
N SER A 94 -18.77 12.29 4.49
CA SER A 94 -19.23 12.89 3.23
C SER A 94 -18.32 12.63 2.04
N ILE A 95 -18.93 12.53 0.86
CA ILE A 95 -18.29 12.45 -0.47
C ILE A 95 -17.17 13.48 -0.61
N GLU A 96 -17.42 14.73 -0.21
CA GLU A 96 -16.48 15.83 -0.42
C GLU A 96 -15.18 15.62 0.35
N LYS A 97 -15.24 14.99 1.54
CA LYS A 97 -14.05 14.64 2.33
C LYS A 97 -13.35 13.40 1.76
N LEU A 98 -14.11 12.39 1.33
CA LEU A 98 -13.57 11.18 0.70
C LEU A 98 -12.86 11.51 -0.63
N SER A 99 -13.46 12.36 -1.47
CA SER A 99 -12.84 12.89 -2.69
C SER A 99 -11.54 13.62 -2.36
N LYS A 100 -11.56 14.55 -1.38
CA LYS A 100 -10.35 15.28 -0.95
C LYS A 100 -9.24 14.36 -0.47
N LEU A 101 -9.56 13.24 0.20
CA LEU A 101 -8.59 12.21 0.59
C LEU A 101 -8.07 11.45 -0.64
N GLY A 102 -8.93 11.11 -1.60
CA GLY A 102 -8.51 10.51 -2.88
C GLY A 102 -7.58 11.43 -3.68
N ASP A 103 -7.93 12.69 -3.83
CA ASP A 103 -7.14 13.73 -4.49
C ASP A 103 -5.79 13.98 -3.77
N SER A 104 -5.78 13.83 -2.44
CA SER A 104 -4.57 14.02 -1.62
C SER A 104 -3.57 12.89 -1.75
N PHE A 105 -4.05 11.65 -2.00
CA PHE A 105 -3.20 10.50 -2.25
C PHE A 105 -2.30 10.71 -3.48
N LEU A 106 -2.85 11.32 -4.55
CA LEU A 106 -2.09 11.73 -5.74
C LEU A 106 -1.17 12.94 -5.48
N SER A 107 -1.47 13.74 -4.45
CA SER A 107 -0.79 15.00 -4.13
C SER A 107 0.26 14.87 -3.01
N GLN A 108 0.64 13.65 -2.62
CA GLN A 108 1.57 13.34 -1.51
C GLN A 108 1.13 13.88 -0.13
N ILE A 109 -0.13 14.29 0.04
CA ILE A 109 -0.68 14.73 1.33
C ILE A 109 -1.33 13.52 2.00
N SER A 110 -0.65 12.98 3.00
CA SER A 110 -1.09 11.79 3.75
C SER A 110 -2.44 12.01 4.45
N TRP A 111 -3.31 11.00 4.44
CA TRP A 111 -4.60 11.06 5.15
C TRP A 111 -4.41 11.28 6.65
N LYS A 112 -3.31 10.76 7.23
CA LYS A 112 -2.84 11.04 8.59
C LYS A 112 -2.88 12.54 8.91
N SER A 113 -2.31 13.37 8.02
CA SER A 113 -2.27 14.83 8.20
C SER A 113 -3.66 15.49 8.12
N GLN A 114 -4.53 15.00 7.22
CA GLN A 114 -5.88 15.56 7.03
C GLN A 114 -6.84 15.16 8.15
N LEU A 115 -6.82 13.89 8.53
CA LEU A 115 -7.63 13.29 9.59
C LEU A 115 -7.08 13.59 10.99
N ARG A 116 -5.87 14.19 11.07
CA ARG A 116 -5.14 14.53 12.30
C ARG A 116 -4.84 13.31 13.18
N ILE A 117 -4.56 12.18 12.54
CA ILE A 117 -4.13 10.95 13.21
C ILE A 117 -2.74 11.19 13.80
N SER A 118 -2.56 10.86 15.09
CA SER A 118 -1.34 11.14 15.84
C SER A 118 -0.21 10.19 15.44
N ASP A 119 1.04 10.61 15.66
CA ASP A 119 2.22 9.76 15.45
C ASP A 119 2.13 8.49 16.31
N LYS A 120 1.69 8.61 17.56
CA LYS A 120 1.49 7.48 18.48
C LYS A 120 0.47 6.45 17.96
N CYS A 121 -0.63 6.91 17.36
CA CYS A 121 -1.63 6.04 16.75
C CYS A 121 -0.99 5.24 15.59
N MET A 122 -0.26 5.93 14.71
CA MET A 122 0.46 5.31 13.60
C MET A 122 1.55 4.33 14.06
N ASP A 123 2.36 4.70 15.05
CA ASP A 123 3.41 3.84 15.64
C ASP A 123 2.82 2.58 16.28
N THR A 124 1.64 2.70 16.89
CA THR A 124 0.93 1.57 17.52
C THR A 124 0.34 0.64 16.47
N LEU A 125 -0.28 1.18 15.41
CA LEU A 125 -0.73 0.38 14.27
C LEU A 125 0.46 -0.30 13.54
N PHE A 126 1.59 0.38 13.39
CA PHE A 126 2.79 -0.22 12.80
C PHE A 126 3.33 -1.40 13.62
N ARG A 127 3.27 -1.32 14.96
CA ARG A 127 3.59 -2.47 15.83
C ARG A 127 2.63 -3.64 15.63
N GLY A 128 1.32 -3.39 15.56
CA GLY A 128 0.33 -4.45 15.33
C GLY A 128 0.50 -5.14 13.97
N ALA A 129 0.78 -4.37 12.91
CA ALA A 129 1.10 -4.89 11.58
C ALA A 129 2.41 -5.71 11.56
N THR A 130 3.45 -5.23 12.25
CA THR A 130 4.73 -5.95 12.37
C THR A 130 4.56 -7.25 13.17
N HIS A 131 3.79 -7.23 14.25
CA HIS A 131 3.51 -8.43 15.06
C HIS A 131 2.75 -9.51 14.26
N LEU A 132 1.77 -9.10 13.42
CA LEU A 132 1.09 -10.02 12.48
C LEU A 132 2.09 -10.67 11.50
N PHE A 133 3.01 -9.87 10.96
CA PHE A 133 4.06 -10.33 10.06
C PHE A 133 5.02 -11.32 10.74
N ASP A 134 5.47 -11.02 11.96
CA ASP A 134 6.35 -11.89 12.76
C ASP A 134 5.66 -13.22 13.12
N LYS A 135 4.34 -13.19 13.33
CA LYS A 135 3.48 -14.38 13.49
C LYS A 135 3.25 -15.16 12.19
N LYS A 136 3.68 -14.64 11.04
CA LYS A 136 3.45 -15.18 9.69
C LYS A 136 1.98 -15.18 9.26
N ASP A 137 1.15 -14.35 9.88
CA ASP A 137 -0.19 -14.04 9.37
C ASP A 137 -0.05 -12.96 8.28
N TYR A 138 0.48 -13.37 7.13
CA TYR A 138 0.82 -12.48 6.04
C TYR A 138 -0.44 -11.85 5.40
N GLU A 139 -1.59 -12.54 5.40
CA GLU A 139 -2.86 -11.98 4.90
C GLU A 139 -3.35 -10.84 5.80
N SER A 140 -3.32 -11.00 7.14
CA SER A 140 -3.66 -9.89 8.04
C SER A 140 -2.62 -8.77 8.00
N ALA A 141 -1.33 -9.11 7.90
CA ALA A 141 -0.24 -8.13 7.80
C ALA A 141 -0.34 -7.29 6.51
N GLU A 142 -0.63 -7.92 5.37
CA GLU A 142 -0.91 -7.27 4.08
C GLU A 142 -1.98 -6.20 4.24
N LYS A 143 -3.12 -6.55 4.83
CA LYS A 143 -4.24 -5.63 5.04
C LYS A 143 -3.90 -4.50 6.03
N ALA A 144 -3.14 -4.81 7.09
CA ALA A 144 -2.70 -3.82 8.07
C ALA A 144 -1.68 -2.82 7.50
N PHE A 145 -0.65 -3.29 6.78
CA PHE A 145 0.30 -2.42 6.08
C PHE A 145 -0.36 -1.65 4.93
N PHE A 146 -1.34 -2.22 4.24
CA PHE A 146 -2.15 -1.50 3.27
C PHE A 146 -2.88 -0.30 3.91
N ALA A 147 -3.54 -0.51 5.06
CA ALA A 147 -4.19 0.58 5.81
C ALA A 147 -3.18 1.66 6.25
N LEU A 148 -1.98 1.27 6.71
CA LEU A 148 -0.89 2.19 7.02
C LEU A 148 -0.42 3.00 5.81
N CYS A 149 -0.31 2.38 4.62
CA CYS A 149 0.04 3.08 3.37
C CYS A 149 -1.07 4.04 2.91
N CYS A 150 -2.35 3.72 3.14
CA CYS A 150 -3.46 4.64 2.92
C CYS A 150 -3.39 5.85 3.87
N PHE A 151 -3.09 5.62 5.15
CA PHE A 151 -2.94 6.69 6.12
C PHE A 151 -1.72 7.57 5.84
N ASP A 152 -0.55 6.99 5.56
CA ASP A 152 0.67 7.73 5.26
C ASP A 152 1.53 7.01 4.22
N SER A 153 1.28 7.32 2.95
CA SER A 153 1.99 6.79 1.79
C SER A 153 3.44 7.27 1.68
N THR A 154 3.90 8.18 2.54
CA THR A 154 5.28 8.70 2.51
C THR A 154 6.27 7.85 3.32
N GLN A 155 5.80 6.87 4.10
CA GLN A 155 6.64 6.08 4.99
C GLN A 155 7.19 4.82 4.29
N PHE A 156 8.50 4.81 4.03
CA PHE A 156 9.23 3.68 3.42
C PHE A 156 8.90 2.33 4.07
N ALA A 157 8.92 2.28 5.41
CA ALA A 157 8.72 1.04 6.17
C ALA A 157 7.34 0.39 5.96
N TYR A 158 6.30 1.18 5.67
CA TYR A 158 4.95 0.65 5.44
C TYR A 158 4.87 -0.06 4.09
N TRP A 159 5.49 0.51 3.06
CA TRP A 159 5.58 -0.11 1.73
C TRP A 159 6.45 -1.37 1.74
N VAL A 160 7.55 -1.38 2.50
CA VAL A 160 8.37 -2.58 2.69
C VAL A 160 7.57 -3.68 3.41
N GLY A 161 6.86 -3.37 4.51
CA GLY A 161 6.01 -4.33 5.20
C GLY A 161 4.89 -4.90 4.31
N LEU A 162 4.25 -4.05 3.51
CA LEU A 162 3.25 -4.44 2.53
C LEU A 162 3.85 -5.37 1.45
N ALA A 163 4.99 -4.99 0.87
CA ALA A 163 5.69 -5.77 -0.15
C ALA A 163 6.16 -7.14 0.36
N HIS A 164 6.68 -7.20 1.59
CA HIS A 164 7.08 -8.45 2.24
C HIS A 164 5.87 -9.37 2.48
N SER A 165 4.74 -8.80 2.88
CA SER A 165 3.49 -9.55 3.09
C SER A 165 3.01 -10.16 1.77
N TYR A 166 2.92 -9.35 0.70
CA TYR A 166 2.62 -9.82 -0.65
C TYR A 166 3.58 -10.92 -1.13
N PHE A 167 4.90 -10.75 -0.94
CA PHE A 167 5.90 -11.73 -1.34
C PHE A 167 5.71 -13.08 -0.64
N HIS A 168 5.43 -13.08 0.66
CA HIS A 168 5.19 -14.32 1.41
C HIS A 168 3.83 -14.98 1.12
N GLU A 169 2.86 -14.23 0.59
CA GLU A 169 1.62 -14.77 0.03
C GLU A 169 1.75 -15.23 -1.45
N ALA A 170 2.94 -15.15 -2.04
CA ALA A 170 3.19 -15.39 -3.47
C ALA A 170 2.42 -14.45 -4.43
N LYS A 171 2.02 -13.26 -3.95
CA LYS A 171 1.45 -12.16 -4.73
C LYS A 171 2.61 -11.32 -5.31
N TYR A 172 3.40 -11.93 -6.19
CA TYR A 172 4.71 -11.39 -6.57
C TYR A 172 4.62 -10.09 -7.37
N GLU A 173 3.62 -9.91 -8.24
CA GLU A 173 3.43 -8.67 -9.01
C GLU A 173 3.07 -7.49 -8.09
N GLU A 174 2.20 -7.71 -7.10
CA GLU A 174 1.87 -6.72 -6.08
C GLU A 174 3.08 -6.40 -5.17
N ALA A 175 3.89 -7.40 -4.82
CA ALA A 175 5.14 -7.21 -4.09
C ALA A 175 6.12 -6.32 -4.88
N ILE A 176 6.34 -6.62 -6.17
CA ILE A 176 7.20 -5.84 -7.08
C ILE A 176 6.74 -4.37 -7.13
N ASN A 177 5.44 -4.13 -7.26
CA ASN A 177 4.90 -2.77 -7.29
C ASN A 177 5.12 -2.04 -5.96
N ALA A 178 4.90 -2.69 -4.82
CA ALA A 178 5.12 -2.09 -3.50
C ALA A 178 6.62 -1.85 -3.19
N TYR A 179 7.52 -2.75 -3.60
CA TYR A 179 8.98 -2.50 -3.57
C TYR A 179 9.39 -1.35 -4.49
N GLY A 180 8.73 -1.21 -5.65
CA GLY A 180 8.89 -0.07 -6.55
C GLY A 180 8.59 1.25 -5.83
N THR A 181 7.44 1.34 -5.14
CA THR A 181 7.10 2.52 -4.33
C THR A 181 8.10 2.77 -3.21
N ALA A 182 8.55 1.73 -2.50
CA ALA A 182 9.59 1.85 -1.47
C ALA A 182 10.91 2.42 -2.05
N SER A 183 11.36 1.94 -3.22
CA SER A 183 12.57 2.45 -3.90
C SER A 183 12.44 3.90 -4.40
N ALA A 184 11.21 4.40 -4.58
CA ALA A 184 10.97 5.80 -4.92
C ALA A 184 11.01 6.71 -3.68
N LEU A 185 10.74 6.17 -2.49
CA LEU A 185 10.79 6.89 -1.20
C LEU A 185 12.22 6.94 -0.63
N ASP A 186 12.99 5.86 -0.77
CA ASP A 186 14.44 5.86 -0.51
C ASP A 186 15.22 5.38 -1.75
N PRO A 187 15.65 6.31 -2.64
CA PRO A 187 16.40 5.97 -3.84
C PRO A 187 17.86 5.52 -3.60
N GLU A 188 18.37 5.58 -2.37
CA GLU A 188 19.72 5.12 -2.01
C GLU A 188 19.72 3.71 -1.40
N ASP A 189 18.57 3.19 -0.96
CA ASP A 189 18.47 1.82 -0.46
C ASP A 189 18.43 0.77 -1.60
N SER A 190 19.27 -0.25 -1.45
CA SER A 190 19.37 -1.36 -2.39
C SER A 190 18.37 -2.47 -2.08
N TRP A 191 17.88 -2.58 -0.83
CA TRP A 191 17.02 -3.68 -0.40
C TRP A 191 15.71 -3.83 -1.19
N PRO A 192 14.95 -2.77 -1.51
CA PRO A 192 13.75 -2.91 -2.33
C PRO A 192 14.04 -3.53 -3.71
N HIS A 193 15.19 -3.20 -4.32
CA HIS A 193 15.62 -3.80 -5.58
C HIS A 193 16.05 -5.27 -5.42
N ILE A 194 16.73 -5.62 -4.32
CA ILE A 194 17.11 -7.02 -4.01
C ILE A 194 15.85 -7.89 -3.84
N TRP A 195 14.83 -7.39 -3.14
CA TRP A 195 13.59 -8.13 -2.93
C TRP A 195 12.69 -8.17 -4.17
N ALA A 196 12.62 -7.09 -4.95
CA ALA A 196 11.98 -7.12 -6.27
C ALA A 196 12.65 -8.16 -7.19
N ALA A 197 13.98 -8.32 -7.14
CA ALA A 197 14.66 -9.39 -7.85
C ALA A 197 14.27 -10.79 -7.37
N ASN A 198 14.06 -10.99 -6.06
CA ASN A 198 13.54 -12.26 -5.53
C ASN A 198 12.15 -12.56 -6.13
N ALA A 199 11.25 -11.57 -6.14
CA ALA A 199 9.90 -11.72 -6.70
C ALA A 199 9.93 -12.02 -8.22
N PHE A 200 10.81 -11.35 -8.98
CA PHE A 200 11.01 -11.66 -10.40
C PHE A 200 11.60 -13.07 -10.63
N GLU A 201 12.49 -13.57 -9.77
CA GLU A 201 13.02 -14.94 -9.86
C GLU A 201 11.94 -16.01 -9.60
N GLU A 202 11.03 -15.79 -8.65
CA GLU A 202 9.88 -16.68 -8.40
C GLU A 202 8.90 -16.71 -9.59
N GLU A 203 8.64 -15.54 -10.19
CA GLU A 203 7.91 -15.39 -11.47
C GLU A 203 8.68 -15.91 -12.70
N LYS A 204 9.96 -16.30 -12.54
CA LYS A 204 10.90 -16.76 -13.58
C LYS A 204 11.19 -15.70 -14.66
N ASP A 205 10.99 -14.43 -14.33
CA ASP A 205 11.40 -13.29 -15.14
C ASP A 205 12.86 -12.93 -14.85
N PHE A 206 13.75 -13.79 -15.33
CA PHE A 206 15.19 -13.69 -15.09
C PHE A 206 15.81 -12.40 -15.66
N ASP A 207 15.21 -11.84 -16.72
CA ASP A 207 15.64 -10.55 -17.29
C ASP A 207 15.33 -9.38 -16.33
N ARG A 208 14.10 -9.24 -15.84
CA ARG A 208 13.75 -8.19 -14.85
C ARG A 208 14.41 -8.42 -13.50
N ALA A 209 14.55 -9.69 -13.06
CA ALA A 209 15.32 -10.03 -11.87
C ALA A 209 16.75 -9.50 -11.96
N ARG A 210 17.42 -9.77 -13.09
CA ARG A 210 18.78 -9.30 -13.32
C ARG A 210 18.87 -7.78 -13.33
N MET A 211 17.95 -7.08 -13.99
CA MET A 211 17.93 -5.61 -13.98
C MET A 211 17.81 -5.04 -12.55
N ALA A 212 17.01 -5.67 -11.70
CA ALA A 212 16.88 -5.28 -10.29
C ALA A 212 18.15 -5.60 -9.47
N ILE A 213 18.82 -6.73 -9.70
CA ILE A 213 20.11 -7.06 -9.05
C ILE A 213 21.22 -6.09 -9.50
N ASP A 214 21.34 -5.84 -10.82
CA ASP A 214 22.30 -4.89 -11.38
C ASP A 214 22.08 -3.49 -10.77
N ARG A 215 20.83 -3.05 -10.57
CA ARG A 215 20.50 -1.79 -9.89
C ARG A 215 20.86 -1.78 -8.40
N ALA A 216 20.57 -2.85 -7.65
CA ALA A 216 20.98 -2.98 -6.26
C ALA A 216 22.51 -2.91 -6.11
N LEU A 217 23.23 -3.53 -7.05
CA LEU A 217 24.70 -3.57 -7.09
C LEU A 217 25.31 -2.19 -7.40
N GLU A 218 24.69 -1.38 -8.26
CA GLU A 218 25.07 0.02 -8.48
C GLU A 218 24.98 0.84 -7.18
N LEU A 219 23.87 0.71 -6.45
CA LEU A 219 23.61 1.44 -5.21
C LEU A 219 24.62 1.06 -4.12
N GLU A 220 24.84 -0.23 -3.86
CA GLU A 220 25.84 -0.69 -2.91
C GLU A 220 27.27 -0.24 -3.28
N LYS A 221 27.59 -0.18 -4.58
CA LYS A 221 28.88 0.34 -5.06
C LYS A 221 29.00 1.86 -4.96
N ALA A 222 27.89 2.60 -4.89
CA ALA A 222 27.88 4.04 -4.72
C ALA A 222 28.01 4.47 -3.24
N LYS A 223 27.52 3.66 -2.29
CA LYS A 223 27.61 3.93 -0.84
C LYS A 223 29.05 4.16 -0.38
N THR A 224 29.24 5.12 0.53
CA THR A 224 30.56 5.44 1.13
C THR A 224 31.09 4.28 1.97
N ALA A 225 30.23 3.65 2.77
CA ALA A 225 30.53 2.45 3.53
C ALA A 225 29.97 1.23 2.78
N LYS A 226 30.77 0.66 1.87
CA LYS A 226 30.34 -0.44 1.00
C LYS A 226 30.25 -1.76 1.75
N ASN A 227 29.12 -2.45 1.62
CA ASN A 227 29.00 -3.83 2.07
C ASN A 227 29.62 -4.79 1.02
N LEU A 228 30.92 -5.08 1.18
CA LEU A 228 31.66 -5.91 0.22
C LEU A 228 31.12 -7.35 0.09
N GLU A 229 30.61 -7.91 1.19
CA GLU A 229 30.01 -9.26 1.20
C GLU A 229 28.71 -9.29 0.39
N LEU A 230 27.86 -8.28 0.58
CA LEU A 230 26.63 -8.13 -0.21
C LEU A 230 26.94 -7.87 -1.70
N ILE A 231 27.91 -7.00 -1.99
CA ILE A 231 28.37 -6.73 -3.37
C ILE A 231 28.83 -8.02 -4.05
N GLN A 232 29.66 -8.84 -3.41
CA GLN A 232 30.11 -10.12 -3.96
C GLN A 232 28.93 -11.08 -4.18
N SER A 233 28.03 -11.21 -3.20
CA SER A 233 26.84 -12.07 -3.30
C SER A 233 25.93 -11.69 -4.47
N LEU A 234 25.72 -10.39 -4.70
CA LEU A 234 24.95 -9.87 -5.84
C LEU A 234 25.69 -10.11 -7.17
N GLU A 235 27.01 -9.90 -7.24
CA GLU A 235 27.80 -10.21 -8.44
C GLU A 235 27.72 -11.69 -8.83
N GLU A 236 27.84 -12.60 -7.86
CA GLU A 236 27.66 -14.04 -8.09
C GLU A 236 26.23 -14.38 -8.53
N ARG A 237 25.21 -13.71 -7.96
CA ARG A 237 23.81 -13.88 -8.35
C ARG A 237 23.58 -13.47 -9.81
N VAL A 238 24.13 -12.34 -10.26
CA VAL A 238 24.06 -11.91 -11.68
C VAL A 238 24.64 -12.98 -12.61
N GLN A 239 25.73 -13.66 -12.24
CA GLN A 239 26.28 -14.74 -13.07
C GLN A 239 25.41 -16.01 -13.06
N ARG A 240 24.72 -16.31 -11.95
CA ARG A 240 23.76 -17.44 -11.90
C ARG A 240 22.55 -17.19 -12.78
N VAL A 241 21.96 -15.99 -12.71
CA VAL A 241 20.76 -15.62 -13.50
C VAL A 241 21.05 -15.65 -15.02
N LYS A 242 22.30 -15.41 -15.46
CA LYS A 242 22.72 -15.58 -16.87
C LYS A 242 22.77 -17.03 -17.39
N MET A 243 22.63 -18.04 -16.53
CA MET A 243 22.70 -19.45 -16.91
C MET A 243 21.33 -20.13 -17.05
N HIS A 244 20.24 -19.36 -16.92
CA HIS A 244 18.86 -19.78 -17.14
C HIS A 244 18.29 -19.10 -18.39
#